data_AF-A0A8C0H9R1-F1
#
_entry.id   AF-A0A8C0H9R1-F1
#
_cell.length_a   1.000
_cell.length_b   1.000
_cell.length_c   1.000
_cell.angle_alpha   90.00
_cell.angle_beta   90.00
_cell.angle_gamma   90.00
#
_symmetry.space_group_name_H-M   'P 1'
#
loop_
_entity.id
_entity.type
_entity.pdbx_description
1 polymer ?
#
loop_
_entity_poly.entity_id
_entity_poly.type
_entity_poly.pdbx_seq_one_letter_code
_entity_poly.pdbx_strand_id
1 'polypeptide(L)'
;MSQKGPEDCFEQDGHEYRGKVSQTRSGETCLHWNSNLLLDESYNAFMEDAEYYGIGEHNFCRNPDGDVKPWCFIKTDNKVKWDSCDVSPCSATGRVENNTEPAR
;
A
#
# COMPACT_ATOMS: atom_id res chain seq x y z
N MET A 1 2.72 -13.40 7.90
CA MET A 1 2.75 -12.38 8.97
C MET A 1 3.42 -11.14 8.39
N SER A 2 2.64 -10.16 7.93
CA SER A 2 3.20 -8.89 7.42
C SER A 2 3.73 -8.10 8.59
N GLN A 3 5.05 -8.09 8.76
CA GLN A 3 5.71 -7.25 9.75
C GLN A 3 5.63 -5.81 9.23
N LYS A 4 4.66 -5.03 9.75
CA LYS A 4 4.71 -3.57 9.65
C LYS A 4 5.93 -3.14 10.45
N GLY A 5 7.03 -2.84 9.77
CA GLY A 5 8.18 -2.23 10.43
C GLY A 5 7.76 -0.88 11.02
N PRO A 6 8.39 -0.41 12.11
CA PRO A 6 8.11 0.92 12.68
C PRO A 6 8.34 2.08 11.69
N GLU A 7 9.03 1.81 10.58
CA GLU A 7 9.32 2.77 9.50
C GLU A 7 8.45 2.55 8.25
N ASP A 8 7.51 1.60 8.26
CA ASP A 8 6.68 1.27 7.10
C ASP A 8 5.45 2.22 7.00
N CYS A 9 5.75 3.49 6.76
CA CYS A 9 4.82 4.60 6.62
C CYS A 9 5.01 5.30 5.26
N PHE A 10 4.06 6.16 4.87
CA PHE A 10 4.18 6.95 3.63
C PHE A 10 4.24 8.46 3.91
N GLU A 11 4.95 9.19 3.06
CA GLU A 11 4.97 10.66 3.05
C GLU A 11 4.09 11.21 1.93
N GLN A 12 3.57 12.43 2.10
CA GLN A 12 2.67 13.08 1.13
C GLN A 12 1.49 12.16 0.73
N ASP A 13 1.41 11.77 -0.54
CA ASP A 13 0.46 10.83 -1.10
C ASP A 13 0.98 9.38 -1.17
N GLY A 14 2.26 9.16 -0.87
CA GLY A 14 2.90 7.86 -0.94
C GLY A 14 3.28 7.42 -2.36
N HIS A 15 3.43 8.34 -3.31
CA HIS A 15 4.00 8.03 -4.63
C HIS A 15 5.38 7.34 -4.53
N GLU A 16 6.23 7.85 -3.63
CA GLU A 16 7.56 7.30 -3.36
C GLU A 16 7.57 6.14 -2.36
N TYR A 17 6.40 5.66 -1.92
CA TYR A 17 6.32 4.58 -0.95
C TYR A 17 6.87 3.28 -1.57
N ARG A 18 7.92 2.73 -0.96
CA ARG A 18 8.56 1.46 -1.35
C ARG A 18 8.57 0.42 -0.22
N GLY A 19 7.69 0.61 0.76
CA GLY A 19 7.49 -0.32 1.87
C GLY A 19 6.84 -1.64 1.43
N LYS A 20 6.60 -2.53 2.41
CA LYS A 20 6.24 -3.94 2.17
C LYS A 20 4.85 -4.31 2.67
N VAL A 21 4.02 -3.33 3.06
CA VAL A 21 2.61 -3.56 3.37
C VAL A 21 1.90 -4.13 2.14
N SER A 22 1.12 -5.18 2.35
CA SER A 22 0.38 -5.92 1.31
C SER A 22 -1.05 -6.26 1.75
N GLN A 23 -1.59 -5.48 2.70
CA GLN A 23 -2.96 -5.58 3.19
C GLN A 23 -3.68 -4.25 3.07
N THR A 24 -4.96 -4.34 2.76
CA THR A 24 -5.87 -3.19 2.70
C THR A 24 -6.40 -2.83 4.08
N ARG A 25 -7.00 -1.65 4.19
CA ARG A 25 -7.67 -1.21 5.42
C ARG A 25 -8.84 -2.10 5.82
N SER A 26 -9.46 -2.76 4.85
CA SER A 26 -10.55 -3.73 5.06
C SER A 26 -10.03 -5.13 5.45
N GLY A 27 -8.71 -5.34 5.45
CA GLY A 27 -8.07 -6.63 5.77
C GLY A 27 -7.90 -7.57 4.58
N GLU A 28 -8.22 -7.11 3.37
CA GLU A 28 -8.02 -7.88 2.15
C GLU A 28 -6.54 -7.96 1.80
N THR A 29 -6.13 -9.10 1.25
CA THR A 29 -4.74 -9.29 0.78
C THR A 29 -4.61 -8.75 -0.64
N CYS A 30 -3.60 -7.93 -0.86
CA CYS A 30 -3.28 -7.38 -2.17
C CYS A 30 -2.96 -8.51 -3.18
N LEU A 31 -3.46 -8.35 -4.40
CA LEU A 31 -3.00 -9.09 -5.57
C LEU A 31 -1.57 -8.69 -5.91
N HIS A 32 -0.83 -9.63 -6.45
CA HIS A 32 0.47 -9.35 -7.04
C HIS A 32 0.30 -8.50 -8.30
N TRP A 33 1.15 -7.49 -8.48
CA TRP A 33 1.07 -6.61 -9.65
C TRP A 33 1.42 -7.32 -10.97
N ASN A 34 2.13 -8.44 -10.90
CA ASN A 34 2.39 -9.33 -12.04
C ASN A 34 1.33 -10.43 -12.22
N SER A 35 0.16 -10.30 -11.60
CA SER A 35 -0.95 -11.22 -11.81
C SER A 35 -1.58 -11.01 -13.18
N ASN A 36 -1.82 -12.11 -13.91
CA ASN A 36 -2.53 -12.07 -15.20
C ASN A 36 -3.96 -11.51 -15.10
N LEU A 37 -4.53 -11.44 -13.89
CA LEU A 37 -5.83 -10.81 -13.66
C LEU A 37 -5.81 -9.29 -13.88
N LEU A 38 -4.62 -8.67 -13.93
CA LEU A 38 -4.44 -7.23 -14.04
C LEU A 38 -4.03 -6.79 -15.45
N LEU A 39 -4.02 -7.69 -16.44
CA LEU A 39 -3.60 -7.38 -17.82
C LEU A 39 -4.45 -6.26 -18.46
N ASP A 40 -5.71 -6.12 -18.05
CA ASP A 40 -6.63 -5.09 -18.54
C ASP A 40 -6.61 -3.81 -17.67
N GLU A 41 -5.87 -3.80 -16.56
CA GLU A 41 -5.76 -2.65 -15.65
C GLU A 41 -4.62 -1.72 -16.06
N SER A 42 -4.77 -0.41 -15.80
CA SER A 42 -3.80 0.60 -16.27
C SER A 42 -2.42 0.52 -15.60
N TYR A 43 -2.36 0.02 -14.36
CA TYR A 43 -1.11 -0.08 -13.59
C TYR A 43 -0.86 -1.52 -13.18
N ASN A 44 0.10 -2.17 -13.82
CA ASN A 44 0.47 -3.55 -13.56
C ASN A 44 1.96 -3.76 -13.90
N ALA A 45 2.52 -4.93 -13.59
CA ALA A 45 3.95 -5.18 -13.81
C ALA A 45 4.36 -5.35 -15.29
N PHE A 46 3.40 -5.31 -16.23
CA PHE A 46 3.63 -5.49 -17.67
C PHE A 46 3.71 -4.16 -18.44
N MET A 47 3.47 -3.02 -17.79
CA MET A 47 3.66 -1.70 -18.42
C MET A 47 5.15 -1.33 -18.49
N GLU A 48 5.53 -0.48 -19.46
CA GLU A 48 6.92 -0.07 -19.70
C GLU A 48 7.58 0.58 -18.46
N ASP A 49 6.85 1.47 -17.79
CA ASP A 49 7.36 2.24 -16.64
C ASP A 49 7.04 1.60 -15.27
N ALA A 50 6.74 0.29 -15.21
CA ALA A 50 6.33 -0.36 -13.97
C ALA A 50 7.33 -0.14 -12.82
N GLU A 51 8.63 -0.26 -13.12
CA GLU A 51 9.70 -0.11 -12.13
C GLU A 51 9.77 1.32 -11.55
N TYR A 52 9.48 2.35 -12.36
CA TYR A 52 9.44 3.75 -11.90
C TYR A 52 8.43 3.92 -10.77
N TYR A 53 7.24 3.32 -10.92
CA TYR A 53 6.19 3.33 -9.89
C TYR A 53 6.41 2.32 -8.75
N GLY A 54 7.56 1.63 -8.74
CA GLY A 54 7.86 0.57 -7.77
C GLY A 54 6.95 -0.64 -7.92
N ILE A 55 6.37 -0.87 -9.09
CA ILE A 55 5.52 -2.01 -9.43
C ILE A 55 6.41 -3.14 -9.98
N GLY A 56 6.15 -4.39 -9.59
CA GLY A 56 6.93 -5.55 -10.01
C GLY A 56 6.36 -6.88 -9.52
N GLU A 57 7.22 -7.88 -9.35
CA GLU A 57 6.84 -9.24 -8.93
C GLU A 57 6.54 -9.36 -7.42
N HIS A 58 5.66 -8.49 -6.91
CA HIS A 58 5.22 -8.46 -5.52
C HIS A 58 3.79 -7.94 -5.41
N ASN A 59 3.22 -7.98 -4.21
CA ASN A 59 1.89 -7.43 -3.90
C ASN A 59 1.93 -6.27 -2.91
N PHE A 60 3.07 -5.58 -2.82
CA PHE A 60 3.19 -4.42 -1.94
C PHE A 60 2.40 -3.23 -2.47
N CYS A 61 1.81 -2.46 -1.55
CA CYS A 61 1.02 -1.27 -1.85
C CYS A 61 1.85 -0.21 -2.56
N ARG A 62 1.27 0.45 -3.57
CA ARG A 62 1.89 1.53 -4.34
C ARG A 62 0.86 2.62 -4.64
N ASN A 63 1.32 3.78 -5.07
CA ASN A 63 0.46 4.86 -5.52
C ASN A 63 0.96 5.39 -6.87
N PRO A 64 0.71 4.67 -7.97
CA PRO A 64 1.26 5.00 -9.28
C PRO A 64 0.46 6.10 -10.02
N ASP A 65 -0.75 6.41 -9.55
CA ASP A 65 -1.71 7.32 -10.18
C ASP A 65 -1.88 8.64 -9.42
N GLY A 66 -1.20 8.81 -8.28
CA GLY A 66 -1.28 10.02 -7.47
C GLY A 66 -2.60 10.14 -6.68
N ASP A 67 -3.20 9.01 -6.30
CA ASP A 67 -4.31 8.99 -5.34
C ASP A 67 -3.84 9.50 -3.96
N VAL A 68 -4.72 9.59 -2.97
CA VAL A 68 -4.44 10.18 -1.66
C VAL A 68 -3.49 9.35 -0.79
N LYS A 69 -3.30 8.06 -1.09
CA LYS A 69 -2.41 7.15 -0.36
C LYS A 69 -2.11 5.86 -1.15
N PRO A 70 -1.13 5.05 -0.71
CA PRO A 70 -0.89 3.75 -1.32
C PRO A 70 -2.11 2.83 -1.31
N TRP A 71 -2.31 2.13 -2.42
CA TRP A 71 -3.38 1.17 -2.66
C TRP A 71 -2.85 -0.08 -3.37
N CYS A 72 -3.73 -1.05 -3.55
CA CYS A 72 -3.44 -2.23 -4.36
C CYS A 72 -4.73 -2.81 -4.94
N PHE A 73 -4.58 -3.69 -5.93
CA PHE A 73 -5.70 -4.50 -6.41
C PHE A 73 -6.03 -5.63 -5.44
N ILE A 74 -7.30 -5.99 -5.36
CA ILE A 74 -7.84 -7.11 -4.59
C ILE A 74 -8.81 -7.92 -5.47
N LYS A 75 -9.03 -9.18 -5.11
CA LYS A 75 -10.03 -10.04 -5.77
C LYS A 75 -11.20 -10.28 -4.81
N THR A 76 -12.34 -9.65 -5.10
CA THR A 76 -13.59 -9.84 -4.32
C THR A 76 -14.69 -10.31 -5.26
N ASP A 77 -15.42 -11.36 -4.88
CA ASP A 77 -16.54 -11.91 -5.65
C ASP A 77 -16.20 -12.20 -7.13
N ASN A 78 -15.01 -12.77 -7.37
CA ASN A 78 -14.46 -13.04 -8.71
C ASN A 78 -14.26 -11.80 -9.60
N LYS A 79 -14.24 -10.61 -9.02
CA LYS A 79 -13.92 -9.36 -9.73
C LYS A 79 -12.64 -8.76 -9.17
N VAL A 80 -11.86 -8.15 -10.06
CA VAL A 80 -10.77 -7.28 -9.67
C VAL A 80 -11.37 -5.94 -9.23
N LYS A 81 -10.92 -5.47 -8.07
CA LYS A 81 -11.19 -4.13 -7.54
C LYS A 81 -9.88 -3.58 -6.98
N TRP A 82 -9.87 -2.33 -6.58
CA TRP A 82 -8.79 -1.75 -5.79
C TRP A 82 -9.33 -1.37 -4.41
N ASP A 83 -8.44 -1.31 -3.43
CA ASP A 83 -8.74 -0.78 -2.10
C ASP A 83 -7.50 -0.11 -1.50
N SER A 84 -7.74 0.87 -0.62
CA SER A 84 -6.68 1.61 0.05
C SER A 84 -5.92 0.73 1.04
N CYS A 85 -4.60 0.87 1.05
CA CYS A 85 -3.76 0.07 1.93
C CYS A 85 -3.78 0.52 3.39
N ASP A 86 -3.47 -0.42 4.28
CA ASP A 86 -3.29 -0.16 5.71
C ASP A 86 -1.88 0.35 6.05
N VAL A 87 -1.44 1.35 5.28
CA VAL A 87 -0.21 2.14 5.53
C VAL A 87 -0.62 3.44 6.20
N SER A 88 0.11 3.86 7.24
CA SER A 88 -0.13 5.13 7.92
C SER A 88 0.80 6.23 7.40
N PRO A 89 0.39 7.51 7.40
CA PRO A 89 1.31 8.61 7.13
C PRO A 89 2.43 8.65 8.16
N CYS A 90 3.65 8.99 7.75
CA CYS A 90 4.80 9.09 8.68
C CYS A 90 4.62 10.18 9.74
N SER A 91 3.81 11.20 9.46
CA SER A 91 3.44 12.23 10.44
C SER A 91 2.45 11.73 11.51
N ALA A 92 1.74 10.63 11.25
CA ALA A 92 0.79 10.03 12.18
C ALA A 92 1.44 9.03 13.14
N THR A 93 2.54 8.40 12.75
CA THR A 93 3.33 7.48 13.58
C THR A 93 4.07 8.18 14.73
N GLY A 94 4.15 9.52 14.72
CA GLY A 94 4.68 10.32 15.83
C GLY A 94 3.70 10.71 16.94
N ARG A 95 2.44 10.23 16.93
CA ARG A 95 1.41 10.59 17.93
C ARG A 95 1.04 9.48 18.93
N VAL A 96 1.75 8.37 18.91
CA VAL A 96 1.64 7.29 19.90
C VAL A 96 3.09 6.95 20.25
N GLU A 97 3.78 7.67 21.11
CA GLU A 97 3.83 7.49 22.57
C GLU A 97 4.40 8.77 23.21
N ASN A 98 3.62 9.47 24.05
CA ASN A 98 4.05 10.30 25.20
C ASN A 98 2.86 11.16 25.69
N ASN A 99 1.77 10.51 26.09
CA ASN A 99 0.73 11.14 26.91
C ASN A 99 0.14 10.09 27.85
N THR A 100 0.89 9.72 28.87
CA THR A 100 0.32 9.22 30.13
C THR A 100 1.22 9.70 31.27
N GLU A 101 1.04 10.97 31.64
CA GLU A 101 1.24 11.39 33.02
C GLU A 101 -0.02 11.01 33.79
N PRO A 102 0.10 10.32 34.94
CA PRO A 102 -0.83 10.54 36.03
C PRO A 102 -0.09 11.29 37.13
N ALA A 103 -0.62 12.48 37.43
CA ALA A 103 -0.31 13.22 38.63
C ALA A 103 -0.51 12.31 39.87
N ARG A 104 0.52 12.21 40.71
CA ARG A 104 0.38 12.17 42.17
C ARG A 104 1.65 12.61 42.87
#